data_AF-A0A537NLA6-F1
#
_entry.id   AF-A0A537NLA6-F1
#
_cell.length_a   1.000
_cell.length_b   1.000
_cell.length_c   1.000
_cell.angle_alpha   90.00
_cell.angle_beta   90.00
_cell.angle_gamma   90.00
#
_symmetry.space_group_name_H-M   'P 1'
#
loop_
_entity.id
_entity.type
_entity.pdbx_description
1 polymer ?
#
loop_
_entity_poly.entity_id
_entity_poly.type
_entity_poly.pdbx_seq_one_letter_code
_entity_poly.pdbx_strand_id
1 'polypeptide(L)'
;MDRRPQAPHRALLPQGRDRGMNVRLYVAQRLTAAVMVPLVAVHLAVIVYATRHGLTAADVLARTRGSIAWALFYGIFVLAAAIHAPIGIRTVLTEWSPLKGRSADGVATGIGLLLLVLGLRAVAAVVLP
;
A
#
# COMPACT_ATOMS: atom_id res chain seq x y z
N MET A 1 24.11 -39.91 -44.17
CA MET A 1 23.26 -38.70 -44.12
C MET A 1 21.91 -39.10 -43.54
N ASP A 2 21.76 -39.01 -42.22
CA ASP A 2 20.54 -39.42 -41.50
C ASP A 2 19.65 -38.17 -41.31
N ARG A 3 18.63 -38.00 -42.16
CA ARG A 3 17.65 -36.91 -42.04
C ARG A 3 16.50 -37.35 -41.16
N ARG A 4 16.64 -37.16 -39.85
CA ARG A 4 15.49 -37.26 -38.94
C ARG A 4 14.53 -36.08 -39.20
N PRO A 5 13.22 -36.32 -39.31
CA PRO A 5 12.24 -35.25 -39.45
C PRO A 5 12.23 -34.40 -38.17
N GLN A 6 12.52 -33.11 -38.33
CA GLN A 6 12.38 -32.12 -37.26
C GLN A 6 10.89 -32.02 -36.92
N ALA A 7 10.51 -32.54 -35.75
CA ALA A 7 9.19 -32.29 -35.19
C ALA A 7 9.02 -30.76 -35.05
N PRO A 8 7.89 -30.18 -35.49
CA PRO A 8 7.64 -28.76 -35.27
C PRO A 8 7.57 -28.55 -33.77
N HIS A 9 8.62 -27.95 -33.21
CA HIS A 9 8.64 -27.42 -31.85
C HIS A 9 7.64 -26.25 -31.84
N ARG A 10 6.34 -26.57 -31.80
CA ARG A 10 5.32 -25.65 -31.37
C ARG A 10 5.77 -25.21 -29.99
N ALA A 11 6.30 -24.01 -29.92
CA ALA A 11 6.46 -23.27 -28.69
C ALA A 11 5.07 -23.24 -28.06
N LEU A 12 4.82 -24.21 -27.17
CA LEU A 12 3.77 -24.13 -26.18
C LEU A 12 4.26 -23.01 -25.26
N LEU A 13 4.10 -21.75 -25.70
CA LEU A 13 4.27 -20.59 -24.85
C LEU A 13 3.37 -20.88 -23.65
N PRO A 14 3.91 -21.04 -22.44
CA PRO A 14 3.10 -21.14 -21.24
C PRO A 14 2.47 -19.75 -21.03
N GLN A 15 1.43 -19.45 -21.80
CA GLN A 15 0.64 -18.27 -21.63
C GLN A 15 -0.28 -18.53 -20.44
N GLY A 16 0.26 -18.32 -19.23
CA GLY A 16 -0.52 -18.25 -18.01
C GLY A 16 0.07 -19.03 -16.85
N ARG A 17 0.88 -18.35 -16.02
CA ARG A 17 0.69 -18.34 -14.56
C ARG A 17 1.55 -17.31 -13.82
N ASP A 18 2.48 -16.61 -14.44
CA ASP A 18 3.30 -15.64 -13.72
C ASP A 18 2.67 -14.25 -13.80
N ARG A 19 1.60 -14.01 -13.02
CA ARG A 19 1.18 -12.63 -12.73
C ARG A 19 2.16 -12.02 -11.72
N GLY A 20 3.38 -11.78 -12.20
CA GLY A 20 4.33 -10.85 -11.60
C GLY A 20 3.79 -9.42 -11.65
N MET A 21 4.48 -8.52 -10.96
CA MET A 21 4.17 -7.08 -10.92
C MET A 21 3.89 -6.53 -12.33
N ASN A 22 2.63 -6.20 -12.63
CA ASN A 22 2.28 -5.48 -13.85
C ASN A 22 2.87 -4.06 -13.79
N VAL A 23 3.32 -3.51 -14.92
CA VAL A 23 3.79 -2.12 -15.06
C VAL A 23 2.89 -1.12 -14.33
N ARG A 24 1.56 -1.29 -14.39
CA ARG A 24 0.61 -0.43 -13.66
C ARG A 24 0.80 -0.48 -12.14
N LEU A 25 0.95 -1.68 -11.57
CA LEU A 25 1.16 -1.88 -10.13
C LEU A 25 2.54 -1.39 -9.70
N TYR A 26 3.55 -1.62 -10.54
CA TYR A 26 4.90 -1.10 -10.32
C TYR A 26 4.91 0.43 -10.23
N VAL A 27 4.30 1.10 -11.21
CA VAL A 27 4.18 2.56 -11.24
C VAL A 27 3.35 3.05 -10.05
N ALA A 28 2.23 2.42 -9.74
CA ALA A 28 1.41 2.77 -8.58
C ALA A 28 2.21 2.68 -7.27
N GLN A 29 3.00 1.63 -7.06
CA GLN A 29 3.83 1.47 -5.88
C GLN A 29 4.91 2.56 -5.77
N ARG A 30 5.54 2.93 -6.90
CA ARG A 30 6.57 3.98 -6.92
C ARG A 30 6.00 5.38 -6.70
N LEU A 31 4.89 5.71 -7.34
CA LEU A 31 4.24 7.01 -7.18
C LEU A 31 3.73 7.19 -5.74
N THR A 32 3.07 6.16 -5.20
CA THR A 32 2.62 6.20 -3.79
C THR A 32 3.80 6.28 -2.83
N ALA A 33 4.92 5.61 -3.09
CA ALA A 33 6.13 5.78 -2.28
C ALA A 33 6.65 7.23 -2.33
N ALA A 34 6.73 7.82 -3.53
CA ALA A 34 7.20 9.21 -3.70
C ALA A 34 6.31 10.21 -2.96
N VAL A 35 4.99 9.97 -2.92
CA VAL A 35 4.04 10.77 -2.13
C VAL A 35 4.18 10.52 -0.63
N MET A 36 4.34 9.26 -0.22
CA MET A 36 4.42 8.91 1.20
C MET A 36 5.69 9.40 1.87
N VAL A 37 6.84 9.45 1.19
CA VAL A 37 8.11 9.89 1.80
C VAL A 37 7.97 11.25 2.51
N PRO A 38 7.53 12.35 1.85
CA PRO A 38 7.36 13.63 2.52
C PRO A 38 6.23 13.60 3.55
N LEU A 39 5.12 12.89 3.29
CA LEU A 39 4.01 12.79 4.23
C LEU A 39 4.41 12.08 5.53
N VAL A 40 5.17 11.00 5.46
CA VAL A 40 5.74 10.27 6.60
C VAL A 40 6.67 11.18 7.38
N ALA A 41 7.54 11.94 6.71
CA ALA A 41 8.46 12.87 7.37
C ALA A 41 7.70 13.95 8.16
N VAL A 42 6.70 14.58 7.53
CA VAL A 42 5.85 15.59 8.20
C VAL A 42 5.06 14.96 9.35
N HIS A 43 4.45 13.80 9.13
CA HIS A 43 3.68 13.08 10.13
C HIS A 43 4.52 12.76 11.37
N LEU A 44 5.73 12.23 11.16
CA LEU A 44 6.66 11.91 12.24
C LEU A 44 7.13 13.17 12.96
N ALA A 45 7.43 14.25 12.24
CA ALA A 45 7.82 15.53 12.84
C ALA A 45 6.72 16.07 13.77
N VAL A 46 5.45 15.97 13.36
CA VAL A 46 4.30 16.37 14.17
C VAL A 46 4.15 15.49 15.42
N ILE A 47 4.28 14.16 15.29
CA ILE A 47 4.25 13.25 16.44
C ILE A 47 5.36 13.57 17.44
N VAL A 48 6.59 13.77 16.95
CA VAL A 48 7.75 14.11 17.80
C VAL A 48 7.54 15.46 18.47
N TYR A 49 7.02 16.45 17.76
CA TYR A 49 6.69 17.75 18.33
C TYR A 49 5.63 17.63 19.44
N ALA A 50 4.51 16.95 19.16
CA ALA A 50 3.41 16.79 20.11
C ALA A 50 3.83 16.04 21.37
N THR A 51 4.59 14.96 21.22
CA THR A 51 5.07 14.14 22.35
C THR A 51 6.10 14.87 23.20
N ARG A 52 7.01 15.65 22.60
CA ARG A 52 7.97 16.50 23.35
C ARG A 52 7.28 17.58 24.19
N HIS A 53 6.12 18.06 23.76
CA HIS A 53 5.33 19.06 24.49
C HIS A 53 4.29 18.42 25.43
N GLY A 54 4.27 17.09 25.55
CA GLY A 54 3.35 16.38 26.46
C GLY A 54 1.87 16.55 26.12
N LEU A 55 1.52 16.79 24.85
CA LEU A 55 0.13 17.00 24.46
C LEU A 55 -0.73 15.77 24.73
N THR A 56 -1.89 15.97 25.36
CA THR A 56 -2.87 14.91 25.60
C THR A 56 -3.65 14.58 24.31
N ALA A 57 -4.42 13.48 24.33
CA ALA A 57 -5.33 13.18 23.21
C ALA A 57 -6.37 14.30 22.99
N ALA A 58 -6.88 14.89 24.07
CA ALA A 58 -7.82 16.01 24.00
C ALA A 58 -7.16 17.25 23.36
N ASP A 59 -5.89 17.52 23.69
CA ASP A 59 -5.11 18.60 23.09
C ASP A 59 -4.94 18.45 21.58
N VAL A 60 -4.67 17.22 21.13
CA VAL A 60 -4.55 16.91 19.71
C VAL A 60 -5.89 17.15 19.02
N LEU A 61 -6.99 16.60 19.55
CA LEU A 61 -8.32 16.76 18.97
C LEU A 61 -8.76 18.22 18.91
N ALA A 62 -8.46 19.01 19.95
CA ALA A 62 -8.76 20.45 19.96
C ALA A 62 -8.03 21.23 18.85
N ARG A 63 -6.90 20.70 18.36
CA ARG A 63 -6.07 21.31 17.29
C ARG A 63 -6.36 20.75 15.91
N THR A 64 -7.03 19.60 15.80
CA THR A 64 -7.30 18.93 14.52
C THR A 64 -8.76 18.94 14.08
N ARG A 65 -9.72 19.03 15.01
CA ARG A 65 -11.15 19.05 14.69
C ARG A 65 -11.52 20.24 13.82
N GLY A 66 -12.39 20.00 12.84
CA GLY A 66 -12.85 21.00 11.87
C GLY A 66 -11.81 21.39 10.80
N SER A 67 -10.61 20.82 10.83
CA SER A 67 -9.53 21.22 9.90
C SER A 67 -9.54 20.44 8.59
N ILE A 68 -9.89 21.12 7.50
CA ILE A 68 -9.79 20.58 6.14
C ILE A 68 -8.33 20.23 5.79
N ALA A 69 -7.35 20.99 6.27
CA ALA A 69 -5.94 20.73 6.03
C ALA A 69 -5.51 19.37 6.60
N TRP A 70 -5.90 19.06 7.85
CA TRP A 70 -5.63 17.76 8.46
C TRP A 70 -6.41 16.64 7.78
N ALA A 71 -7.66 16.91 7.34
CA ALA A 71 -8.46 15.95 6.56
C ALA A 71 -7.75 15.52 5.27
N LEU A 72 -7.25 16.49 4.50
CA LEU A 72 -6.56 16.24 3.25
C LEU A 72 -5.20 15.56 3.47
N PHE A 73 -4.42 16.04 4.44
CA PHE A 73 -3.12 15.46 4.76
C PHE A 73 -3.24 13.98 5.11
N TYR A 74 -4.08 13.64 6.10
CA TYR A 74 -4.25 12.26 6.53
C TYR A 74 -5.03 11.42 5.51
N GLY A 75 -5.99 12.01 4.79
CA GLY A 75 -6.71 11.32 3.73
C GLY A 75 -5.80 10.87 2.59
N ILE A 76 -4.95 11.77 2.09
CA ILE A 76 -3.95 11.44 1.05
C ILE A 76 -2.97 10.39 1.58
N PHE A 77 -2.50 10.53 2.83
CA PHE A 77 -1.63 9.55 3.46
C PHE A 77 -2.27 8.15 3.46
N VAL A 78 -3.49 8.04 3.99
CA VAL A 78 -4.22 6.76 4.09
C VAL A 78 -4.44 6.14 2.71
N LEU A 79 -4.85 6.93 1.72
CA LEU A 79 -5.04 6.44 0.35
C LEU A 79 -3.73 5.94 -0.25
N ALA A 80 -2.63 6.69 -0.10
CA ALA A 80 -1.32 6.27 -0.59
C ALA A 80 -0.84 4.99 0.10
N ALA A 81 -0.99 4.89 1.42
CA ALA A 81 -0.61 3.71 2.20
C ALA A 81 -1.45 2.48 1.85
N ALA A 82 -2.77 2.65 1.69
CA ALA A 82 -3.70 1.57 1.34
C ALA A 82 -3.48 1.03 -0.08
N ILE A 83 -2.83 1.79 -0.97
CA ILE A 83 -2.40 1.31 -2.28
C ILE A 83 -0.99 0.71 -2.21
N HIS A 84 -0.06 1.37 -1.53
CA HIS A 84 1.34 0.95 -1.48
C HIS A 84 1.53 -0.38 -0.74
N ALA A 85 0.97 -0.47 0.47
CA ALA A 85 1.15 -1.61 1.35
C ALA A 85 0.72 -2.95 0.74
N PRO A 86 -0.49 -3.12 0.16
CA PRO A 86 -0.89 -4.42 -0.38
C PRO A 86 -0.02 -4.86 -1.56
N ILE A 87 0.48 -3.94 -2.40
CA ILE A 87 1.37 -4.30 -3.53
C ILE A 87 2.68 -4.85 -2.99
N GLY A 88 3.31 -4.17 -2.03
CA GLY A 88 4.57 -4.61 -1.42
C GLY A 88 4.40 -5.90 -0.60
N ILE A 89 3.35 -6.00 0.20
CA ILE A 89 3.05 -7.17 1.02
C ILE A 89 2.85 -8.39 0.13
N ARG A 90 2.14 -8.27 -0.99
CA ARG A 90 1.98 -9.37 -1.93
C ARG A 90 3.34 -9.91 -2.38
N THR A 91 4.26 -9.03 -2.79
CA THR A 91 5.62 -9.42 -3.19
C THR A 91 6.33 -10.17 -2.06
N VAL A 92 6.36 -9.60 -0.85
CA VAL A 92 6.98 -10.23 0.32
C VAL A 92 6.36 -11.60 0.62
N LEU A 93 5.04 -11.72 0.62
CA LEU A 93 4.36 -12.98 0.89
C LEU A 93 4.70 -14.04 -0.14
N THR A 94 4.74 -13.69 -1.42
CA THR A 94 5.08 -14.65 -2.49
C THR A 94 6.54 -15.08 -2.47
N GLU A 95 7.44 -14.26 -1.93
CA GLU A 95 8.88 -14.55 -1.87
C GLU A 95 9.28 -15.25 -0.58
N TRP A 96 8.72 -14.85 0.57
CA TRP A 96 9.21 -15.23 1.90
C TRP A 96 8.31 -16.25 2.60
N SER A 97 7.18 -16.63 1.99
CA SER A 97 6.24 -17.58 2.57
C SER A 97 5.80 -18.66 1.56
N PRO A 98 5.18 -19.76 2.04
CA PRO A 98 4.60 -20.77 1.15
C PRO A 98 3.35 -20.30 0.39
N LEU A 99 2.81 -19.10 0.69
CA LEU A 99 1.60 -18.58 0.07
C LEU A 99 1.85 -18.26 -1.41
N LYS A 100 0.96 -18.73 -2.28
CA LYS A 100 1.09 -18.55 -3.74
C LYS A 100 -0.21 -18.08 -4.38
N GLY A 101 -0.05 -17.29 -5.44
CA GLY A 101 -1.14 -16.81 -6.28
C GLY A 101 -2.30 -16.20 -5.49
N ARG A 102 -3.49 -16.80 -5.62
CA ARG A 102 -4.74 -16.26 -5.07
C ARG A 102 -4.77 -16.07 -3.56
N SER A 103 -4.02 -16.89 -2.81
CA SER A 103 -3.95 -16.77 -1.34
C SER A 103 -3.18 -15.52 -0.91
N ALA A 104 -2.00 -15.29 -1.50
CA ALA A 104 -1.22 -14.07 -1.31
C ALA A 104 -1.97 -12.83 -1.81
N ASP A 105 -2.66 -12.92 -2.95
CA ASP A 105 -3.53 -11.86 -3.46
C ASP A 105 -4.61 -11.50 -2.45
N GLY A 106 -5.33 -12.49 -1.92
CA GLY A 106 -6.41 -12.30 -0.96
C GLY A 106 -5.95 -11.67 0.35
N VAL A 107 -4.83 -12.12 0.91
CA VAL A 107 -4.24 -11.54 2.14
C VAL A 107 -3.80 -10.10 1.90
N ALA A 108 -3.07 -9.85 0.81
CA ALA A 108 -2.61 -8.51 0.46
C ALA A 108 -3.80 -7.54 0.29
N THR A 109 -4.80 -7.91 -0.51
CA THR A 109 -6.01 -7.11 -0.70
C THR A 109 -6.76 -6.89 0.62
N GLY A 110 -6.89 -7.92 1.45
CA GLY A 110 -7.52 -7.82 2.77
C GLY A 110 -6.83 -6.79 3.66
N ILE A 111 -5.49 -6.79 3.71
CA ILE A 111 -4.71 -5.79 4.46
C ILE A 111 -4.91 -4.39 3.87
N GLY A 112 -4.88 -4.24 2.55
CA GLY A 112 -5.14 -2.95 1.89
C GLY A 112 -6.52 -2.37 2.23
N LEU A 113 -7.56 -3.19 2.18
CA LEU A 113 -8.92 -2.79 2.55
C LEU A 113 -9.04 -2.45 4.04
N LEU A 114 -8.39 -3.25 4.92
CA LEU A 114 -8.37 -2.98 6.35
C LEU A 114 -7.71 -1.63 6.66
N LEU A 115 -6.55 -1.36 6.04
CA LEU A 115 -5.85 -0.08 6.18
C LEU A 115 -6.70 1.09 5.66
N LEU A 116 -7.40 0.91 4.54
CA LEU A 116 -8.29 1.93 3.99
C LEU A 116 -9.44 2.24 4.95
N VAL A 117 -10.17 1.22 5.41
CA VAL A 117 -11.35 1.40 6.27
C VAL A 117 -10.96 1.97 7.63
N LEU A 118 -9.98 1.37 8.30
CA LEU A 118 -9.53 1.84 9.61
C LEU A 118 -8.85 3.20 9.52
N GLY A 119 -8.08 3.44 8.46
CA GLY A 119 -7.45 4.73 8.21
C GLY A 119 -8.47 5.84 8.01
N LEU A 120 -9.47 5.65 7.13
CA LEU A 120 -10.52 6.65 6.91
C LEU A 120 -11.37 6.88 8.17
N ARG A 121 -11.64 5.82 8.96
CA ARG A 121 -12.28 5.96 10.27
C ARG A 121 -11.44 6.82 11.21
N ALA A 122 -10.12 6.64 11.23
CA ALA A 122 -9.23 7.46 12.05
C ALA A 122 -9.21 8.93 11.60
N VAL A 123 -9.19 9.20 10.29
CA VAL A 123 -9.29 10.57 9.75
C VAL A 123 -10.60 11.22 10.21
N ALA A 124 -11.73 10.49 10.08
CA ALA A 124 -13.02 10.97 10.54
C ALA A 124 -13.02 11.28 12.04
N ALA A 125 -12.44 10.40 12.87
CA ALA A 125 -12.38 10.60 14.31
C ALA A 125 -11.54 11.82 14.74
N VAL A 126 -10.49 12.16 13.97
CA VAL A 126 -9.57 13.26 14.30
C VAL A 126 -10.06 14.61 13.78
N VAL A 127 -10.87 14.63 12.72
CA VAL A 127 -11.28 15.85 12.02
C VAL A 127 -12.75 16.20 12.19
N LEU A 128 -13.66 15.22 12.29
CA LEU A 128 -15.08 15.54 12.44
C LEU A 128 -15.37 16.05 13.87
N PRO A 129 -16.27 17.06 14.00
CA PRO A 129 -16.66 17.62 15.29
C PRO A 129 -17.35 16.60 16.19
#